data_AF-A0A3N9TMW8-F1
#
_entry.id   AF-A0A3N9TMW8-F1
#
_cell.length_a   1.000
_cell.length_b   1.000
_cell.length_c   1.000
_cell.angle_alpha   90.00
_cell.angle_beta   90.00
_cell.angle_gamma   90.00
#
_symmetry.space_group_name_H-M   'P 1'
#
loop_
_entity.id
_entity.type
_entity.pdbx_description
1 polymer ?
#
loop_
_entity_poly.entity_id
_entity_poly.type
_entity_poly.pdbx_seq_one_letter_code
_entity_poly.pdbx_strand_id
1 'polypeptide(L)'
;MKKMAMTYFYDIMRPPQMFDINIHESGTKAIAFFKENCQKYFHQPVQLRANLSIPTVGQVTIGVGLRQMVARFLTEEEAEIYKVYGEKSLINFKTMELEAPEEGKQ
;
A
#
# COMPACT_ATOMS: atom_id res chain seq x y z
N MET A 1 -12.01 -9.43 -13.32
CA MET A 1 -11.04 -8.32 -13.47
C MET A 1 -9.94 -8.49 -12.44
N LYS A 2 -8.66 -8.22 -12.79
CA LYS A 2 -7.59 -8.17 -11.78
C LYS A 2 -7.79 -6.92 -10.93
N LYS A 3 -7.92 -7.10 -9.61
CA LYS A 3 -8.10 -5.99 -8.67
C LYS A 3 -6.74 -5.38 -8.35
N MET A 4 -6.59 -4.08 -8.59
CA MET A 4 -5.36 -3.34 -8.29
C MET A 4 -5.10 -3.34 -6.79
N ALA A 5 -3.83 -3.27 -6.42
CA ALA A 5 -3.41 -3.34 -5.02
C ALA A 5 -2.32 -2.31 -4.75
N MET A 6 -2.23 -1.88 -3.50
CA MET A 6 -1.22 -0.95 -3.02
C MET A 6 -0.36 -1.62 -1.97
N THR A 7 0.94 -1.33 -2.01
CA THR A 7 1.88 -1.65 -0.93
C THR A 7 2.50 -0.37 -0.40
N TYR A 8 2.70 -0.29 0.91
CA TYR A 8 3.34 0.85 1.55
C TYR A 8 3.94 0.44 2.88
N PHE A 9 4.93 1.19 3.35
CA PHE A 9 5.40 1.09 4.71
C PHE A 9 4.72 2.16 5.56
N TYR A 10 4.04 1.72 6.62
CA TYR A 10 3.42 2.56 7.62
C TYR A 10 4.35 2.74 8.82
N ASP A 11 4.59 3.99 9.23
CA ASP A 11 5.25 4.34 10.49
C ASP A 11 4.54 5.54 11.12
N ILE A 12 3.77 5.29 12.18
CA ILE A 12 3.05 6.34 12.90
C ILE A 12 3.98 7.35 13.59
N MET A 13 5.25 6.97 13.83
CA MET A 13 6.23 7.81 14.53
C MET A 13 6.82 8.89 13.61
N ARG A 14 6.56 8.84 12.30
CA ARG A 14 7.17 9.76 11.34
C ARG A 14 6.11 10.29 10.38
N PRO A 15 5.87 11.62 10.31
CA PRO A 15 5.11 12.20 9.22
C PRO A 15 6.01 12.33 7.95
N PRO A 16 5.49 12.04 6.74
CA PRO A 16 4.18 11.43 6.47
C PRO A 16 4.12 9.97 6.94
N GLN A 17 2.99 9.49 7.44
CA GLN A 17 2.90 8.16 8.08
C GLN A 17 3.03 6.99 7.09
N MET A 18 2.97 7.24 5.78
CA MET A 18 3.13 6.24 4.72
C MET A 18 4.36 6.56 3.86
N PHE A 19 5.16 5.54 3.58
CA PHE A 19 6.39 5.60 2.80
C PHE A 19 6.41 4.52 1.73
N ASP A 20 7.26 4.71 0.71
CA ASP A 20 7.48 3.74 -0.38
C ASP A 20 6.19 3.16 -0.95
N ILE A 21 5.24 4.07 -1.24
CA ILE A 21 3.91 3.72 -1.72
C ILE A 21 4.04 3.26 -3.17
N ASN A 22 3.55 2.06 -3.46
CA ASN A 22 3.59 1.45 -4.79
C ASN A 22 2.22 0.88 -5.15
N ILE A 23 1.74 1.19 -6.35
CA ILE A 23 0.50 0.67 -6.91
C ILE A 23 0.82 -0.45 -7.90
N HIS A 24 0.08 -1.54 -7.80
CA HIS A 24 0.27 -2.77 -8.54
C HIS A 24 -0.98 -3.12 -9.32
N GLU A 25 -0.80 -3.61 -10.54
CA GLU A 25 -1.89 -4.07 -11.42
C GLU A 25 -2.69 -5.25 -10.84
N SER A 26 -2.14 -5.96 -9.84
CA SER A 26 -2.80 -7.10 -9.21
C SER A 26 -2.27 -7.38 -7.81
N GLY A 27 -3.10 -8.03 -6.98
CA GLY A 27 -2.68 -8.53 -5.67
C GLY A 27 -1.48 -9.50 -5.73
N THR A 28 -1.35 -10.30 -6.78
CA THR A 28 -0.19 -11.21 -6.96
C THR A 28 1.12 -10.42 -7.10
N LYS A 29 1.13 -9.36 -7.92
CA LYS A 29 2.30 -8.48 -8.07
C LYS A 29 2.60 -7.76 -6.76
N ALA A 30 1.58 -7.25 -6.07
CA ALA A 30 1.73 -6.62 -4.76
C ALA A 30 2.35 -7.56 -3.73
N ILE A 31 1.93 -8.83 -3.66
CA ILE A 31 2.51 -9.81 -2.73
C ILE A 31 3.95 -10.16 -3.08
N ALA A 32 4.29 -10.29 -4.37
CA ALA A 32 5.67 -10.52 -4.79
C ALA A 32 6.57 -9.37 -4.31
N PHE A 33 6.19 -8.13 -4.63
CA PHE A 33 6.91 -6.93 -4.18
C PHE A 33 7.01 -6.87 -2.65
N PHE A 34 5.89 -7.14 -1.95
CA PHE A 34 5.82 -7.13 -0.50
C PHE A 34 6.80 -8.14 0.14
N LYS A 35 6.88 -9.37 -0.38
CA LYS A 35 7.81 -10.40 0.11
C LYS A 35 9.27 -9.99 -0.12
N GLU A 36 9.58 -9.45 -1.30
CA GLU A 36 10.94 -9.02 -1.66
C GLU A 36 11.41 -7.81 -0.84
N ASN A 37 10.50 -6.89 -0.51
CA ASN A 37 10.86 -5.60 0.08
C ASN A 37 10.62 -5.53 1.60
N CYS A 38 9.83 -6.41 2.21
CA CYS A 38 9.49 -6.27 3.63
C CYS A 38 10.70 -6.27 4.56
N GLN A 39 11.74 -7.07 4.27
CA GLN A 39 12.92 -7.20 5.14
C GLN A 39 13.69 -5.87 5.30
N LYS A 40 13.65 -4.97 4.31
CA LYS A 40 14.42 -3.73 4.35
C LYS A 40 13.99 -2.76 5.47
N TYR A 41 12.79 -2.95 6.02
CA TYR A 41 12.25 -2.10 7.07
C TYR A 41 12.46 -2.65 8.48
N PHE A 42 12.97 -3.88 8.62
CA PHE A 42 13.11 -4.55 9.90
C PHE A 42 14.52 -5.10 10.08
N HIS A 43 15.14 -4.80 11.22
CA HIS A 43 16.45 -5.36 11.56
C HIS A 43 16.40 -6.85 11.90
N GLN A 44 15.26 -7.32 12.41
CA GLN A 44 15.04 -8.73 12.70
C GLN A 44 14.56 -9.47 11.44
N PRO A 45 14.90 -10.75 11.27
CA PRO A 45 14.37 -11.55 10.16
C PRO A 45 12.85 -11.58 10.15
N VAL A 46 12.26 -11.23 9.01
CA VAL A 46 10.82 -11.29 8.78
C VAL A 46 10.40 -12.74 8.57
N GLN A 47 9.47 -13.23 9.39
CA GLN A 47 8.87 -14.55 9.18
C GLN A 47 7.68 -14.46 8.22
N LEU A 48 7.90 -14.84 6.97
CA LEU A 48 6.86 -14.89 5.94
C LEU A 48 6.10 -16.21 5.98
N ARG A 49 4.76 -16.15 5.91
CA ARG A 49 3.94 -17.32 5.62
C ARG A 49 4.16 -17.72 4.15
N ALA A 50 4.30 -19.02 3.88
CA ALA A 50 4.51 -19.54 2.53
C ALA A 50 3.42 -19.06 1.54
N ASN A 51 2.15 -19.20 1.94
CA ASN A 51 0.98 -18.86 1.13
C ASN A 51 0.39 -17.49 1.53
N LEU A 52 1.19 -16.44 1.44
CA LEU A 52 0.72 -15.07 1.67
C LEU A 52 -0.19 -14.61 0.52
N SER A 53 -1.36 -14.07 0.85
CA SER A 53 -2.29 -13.44 -0.10
C SER A 53 -2.98 -12.26 0.56
N ILE A 54 -3.34 -11.24 -0.23
CA ILE A 54 -4.18 -10.14 0.26
C ILE A 54 -5.60 -10.70 0.42
N PRO A 55 -6.23 -10.60 1.61
CA PRO A 55 -7.62 -11.03 1.78
C PRO A 55 -8.56 -10.15 0.95
N THR A 56 -9.74 -10.67 0.57
CA THR A 56 -10.75 -9.92 -0.18
C THR A 56 -11.18 -8.64 0.53
N VAL A 57 -11.19 -8.69 1.87
CA VAL A 57 -11.50 -7.56 2.77
C VAL A 57 -10.33 -7.39 3.74
N GLY A 58 -9.86 -6.16 3.88
CA GLY A 58 -8.75 -5.81 4.76
C GLY A 58 -7.40 -5.80 4.04
N GLN A 59 -6.37 -6.20 4.77
CA GLN A 59 -4.98 -6.08 4.34
C GLN A 59 -4.12 -7.20 4.91
N VAL A 60 -2.97 -7.43 4.30
CA VAL A 60 -1.89 -8.20 4.91
C VAL A 60 -0.82 -7.26 5.42
N THR A 61 -0.32 -7.54 6.61
CA THR A 61 0.72 -6.73 7.25
C THR A 61 1.86 -7.59 7.76
N ILE A 62 3.05 -6.98 7.79
CA ILE A 62 4.22 -7.50 8.46
C ILE A 62 4.84 -6.37 9.27
N GLY A 63 5.13 -6.66 10.53
CA GLY A 63 5.62 -5.69 11.49
C GLY A 63 4.84 -5.78 12.78
N VAL A 64 5.16 -4.92 13.73
CA VAL A 64 4.56 -4.91 15.06
C VAL A 64 4.24 -3.48 15.49
N GLY A 65 3.06 -3.32 16.07
CA GLY A 65 2.59 -2.04 16.63
C GLY A 65 2.60 -0.92 15.60
N LEU A 66 3.50 0.04 15.83
CA LEU A 66 3.55 1.36 15.21
C LEU A 66 4.22 1.37 13.81
N ARG A 67 4.82 0.25 13.38
CA ARG A 67 5.57 0.13 12.12
C ARG A 67 5.25 -1.14 11.37
N GLN A 68 4.74 -1.02 10.15
CA GLN A 68 4.23 -2.16 9.38
C GLN A 68 4.43 -1.97 7.88
N MET A 69 4.94 -2.98 7.20
CA MET A 69 4.74 -3.11 5.76
C MET A 69 3.32 -3.59 5.52
N VAL A 70 2.59 -2.96 4.60
CA VAL A 70 1.18 -3.22 4.32
C VAL A 70 1.00 -3.54 2.84
N ALA A 71 0.14 -4.52 2.53
CA ALA A 71 -0.42 -4.71 1.20
C ALA A 71 -1.95 -4.86 1.28
N ARG A 72 -2.68 -4.09 0.48
CA ARG A 72 -4.14 -4.14 0.40
C ARG A 72 -4.64 -3.97 -1.03
N PHE A 73 -5.86 -4.42 -1.29
CA PHE A 73 -6.52 -4.03 -2.53
C PHE A 73 -6.94 -2.56 -2.47
N LEU A 74 -6.91 -1.89 -3.61
CA LEU A 74 -7.57 -0.60 -3.77
C LEU A 74 -9.08 -0.79 -3.67
N THR A 75 -9.78 0.21 -3.12
CA THR A 75 -11.23 0.32 -3.29
C THR A 75 -11.56 0.58 -4.76
N GLU A 76 -12.84 0.49 -5.12
CA GLU A 76 -13.27 0.77 -6.49
C GLU A 76 -12.99 2.24 -6.85
N GLU A 77 -13.28 3.16 -5.95
CA GLU A 77 -13.01 4.59 -6.08
C GLU A 77 -11.51 4.89 -6.26
N GLU A 78 -10.65 4.31 -5.42
CA GLU A 78 -9.20 4.49 -5.55
C GLU A 78 -8.66 3.95 -6.87
N ALA A 79 -9.20 2.82 -7.34
CA ALA A 79 -8.80 2.25 -8.63
C ALA A 79 -9.26 3.14 -9.79
N GLU A 80 -10.40 3.82 -9.69
CA GLU A 80 -10.85 4.80 -10.68
C GLU A 80 -9.98 6.05 -10.67
N ILE A 81 -9.69 6.60 -9.49
CA ILE A 81 -8.76 7.74 -9.32
C ILE A 81 -7.41 7.41 -9.96
N TYR A 82 -6.84 6.25 -9.66
CA TYR A 82 -5.54 5.88 -10.20
C TYR A 82 -5.56 5.64 -11.71
N LYS A 83 -6.67 5.14 -12.28
CA LYS A 83 -6.81 5.02 -13.74
C LYS A 83 -6.84 6.38 -14.44
N VAL A 84 -7.41 7.40 -13.81
CA VAL A 84 -7.52 8.75 -14.39
C VAL A 84 -6.23 9.54 -14.21
N TYR A 85 -5.68 9.55 -13.00
CA TYR A 85 -4.56 10.43 -12.63
C TYR A 85 -3.20 9.72 -12.59
N GLY A 86 -3.17 8.40 -12.53
CA GLY A 86 -1.93 7.61 -12.44
C GLY A 86 -1.06 8.08 -11.27
N GLU A 87 0.22 8.30 -11.54
CA GLU A 87 1.20 8.79 -10.55
C GLU A 87 0.91 10.20 -10.03
N LYS A 88 -0.05 10.94 -10.61
CA LYS A 88 -0.49 12.24 -10.10
C LYS A 88 -1.52 12.15 -8.98
N SER A 89 -2.04 10.95 -8.68
CA SER A 89 -2.90 10.74 -7.52
C SER A 89 -2.19 11.12 -6.23
N LEU A 90 -2.92 11.70 -5.28
CA LEU A 90 -2.42 12.03 -3.95
C LEU A 90 -2.74 10.93 -2.94
N ILE A 91 -2.11 11.00 -1.78
CA ILE A 91 -2.37 10.10 -0.65
C ILE A 91 -2.97 10.92 0.48
N ASN A 92 -4.17 10.55 0.90
CA ASN A 92 -4.75 11.08 2.12
C ASN A 92 -4.10 10.39 3.33
N PHE A 93 -3.21 11.08 4.02
CA PHE A 93 -2.53 10.50 5.19
C PHE A 93 -3.44 10.29 6.41
N LYS A 94 -4.68 10.80 6.40
CA LYS A 94 -5.68 10.53 7.46
C LYS A 94 -6.41 9.20 7.21
N THR A 95 -6.82 8.94 5.97
CA THR A 95 -7.57 7.73 5.60
C THR A 95 -6.68 6.61 5.06
N MET A 96 -5.44 6.93 4.67
CA MET A 96 -4.47 6.04 4.02
C MET A 96 -4.97 5.52 2.65
N GLU A 97 -5.69 6.38 1.93
CA GLU A 97 -6.31 6.10 0.63
C GLU A 97 -5.79 7.04 -0.45
N LEU A 98 -5.94 6.62 -1.71
CA LEU A 98 -5.67 7.47 -2.86
C LEU A 98 -6.79 8.50 -3.04
N GLU A 99 -6.39 9.74 -3.32
CA GLU A 99 -7.30 10.85 -3.65
C GLU A 99 -6.92 11.46 -5.00
N ALA A 100 -7.92 12.05 -5.65
CA ALA A 100 -7.67 12.88 -6.82
C ALA A 100 -6.80 14.10 -6.42
N PRO A 101 -5.89 14.56 -7.30
CA PRO A 101 -5.19 15.81 -7.06
C PRO A 101 -6.20 16.96 -6.97
N GLU A 102 -6.02 17.89 -6.01
CA GLU A 102 -6.84 19.10 -5.96
C GLU A 102 -6.73 19.83 -7.31
N GLU A 103 -7.84 19.99 -8.03
CA GLU A 103 -7.89 20.83 -9.23
C GLU A 103 -7.62 22.28 -8.81
N GLY A 104 -6.37 22.73 -8.99
CA GLY A 104 -5.97 24.13 -9.07
C GLY A 104 -6.42 25.03 -7.91
N LYS A 105 -5.64 25.05 -6.82
CA LYS A 105 -5.36 26.32 -6.15
C LYS A 105 -4.00 26.81 -6.63
N GLN A 106 -4.02 27.56 -7.74
CA GLN A 106 -2.98 28.56 -7.99
C GLN A 106 -3.13 29.69 -6.97
#